data_AF-A0A4V1LPZ2-F1
#
_entry.id   AF-A0A4V1LPZ2-F1
#
_cell.length_a   1.000
_cell.length_b   1.000
_cell.length_c   1.000
_cell.angle_alpha   90.00
_cell.angle_beta   90.00
_cell.angle_gamma   90.00
#
_symmetry.space_group_name_H-M   'P 1'
#
loop_
_entity.id
_entity.type
_entity.pdbx_description
1 polymer ?
#
loop_
_entity_poly.entity_id
_entity_poly.type
_entity_poly.pdbx_seq_one_letter_code
_entity_poly.pdbx_strand_id
1 'polypeptide(L)'
;MGKNKTNFSLESIEVRQIYNYKKVMNELHSKKVRTGSEETFTPIDYISDDNLKELRTKGITNFEPYIPLPSEIEKHNNFVQKIHDELIEKYPNDEFLKSLDKEENLEIFYSYDWYEKYIKKENYE
;
A
#
# COMPACT_ATOMS: atom_id res chain seq x y z
N MET A 1 -6.73 31.20 8.93
CA MET A 1 -6.83 30.27 7.79
C MET A 1 -7.09 28.87 8.33
N GLY A 2 -8.34 28.41 8.20
CA GLY A 2 -8.76 27.11 8.73
C GLY A 2 -8.18 25.97 7.89
N LYS A 3 -7.54 25.00 8.55
CA LYS A 3 -7.15 23.74 7.92
C LYS A 3 -8.42 22.93 7.68
N ASN A 4 -8.89 22.87 6.43
CA ASN A 4 -9.91 21.91 6.05
C ASN A 4 -9.28 20.51 6.11
N LYS A 5 -9.45 19.83 7.25
CA LYS A 5 -9.33 18.38 7.31
C LYS A 5 -10.54 17.84 6.57
N THR A 6 -10.38 17.49 5.30
CA THR A 6 -11.38 16.70 4.60
C THR A 6 -11.37 15.31 5.23
N ASN A 7 -12.12 15.16 6.33
CA ASN A 7 -12.41 13.87 6.92
C ASN A 7 -13.41 13.18 6.00
N PHE A 8 -12.92 12.38 5.07
CA PHE A 8 -13.78 11.49 4.32
C PHE A 8 -14.29 10.41 5.29
N SER A 9 -15.59 10.40 5.56
CA SER A 9 -16.19 9.31 6.32
C SER A 9 -16.25 8.07 5.41
N LEU A 10 -15.67 6.96 5.83
CA LEU A 10 -15.75 5.68 5.11
C LEU A 10 -17.21 5.24 4.87
N GLU A 11 -18.12 5.64 5.77
CA GLU A 11 -19.56 5.41 5.63
C GLU A 11 -20.16 6.10 4.39
N SER A 12 -19.56 7.19 3.92
CA SER A 12 -20.03 7.91 2.73
C SER A 12 -19.53 7.34 1.40
N ILE A 13 -18.63 6.35 1.44
CA ILE A 13 -17.93 5.81 0.25
C ILE A 13 -18.29 4.33 0.00
N GLU A 14 -19.12 3.73 0.86
CA GLU A 14 -19.56 2.32 0.76
C GLU A 14 -18.39 1.33 0.48
N VAL A 15 -17.28 1.49 1.20
CA VAL A 15 -16.10 0.63 1.04
C VAL A 15 -16.05 -0.46 2.09
N ARG A 16 -15.55 -1.63 1.71
CA ARG A 16 -15.39 -2.80 2.56
C ARG A 16 -13.92 -3.18 2.64
N GLN A 17 -13.49 -3.49 3.86
CA GLN A 17 -12.14 -3.99 4.11
C GLN A 17 -12.01 -5.43 3.57
N ILE A 18 -11.01 -5.66 2.71
CA ILE A 18 -10.72 -6.95 2.08
C ILE A 18 -9.83 -7.81 2.99
N TYR A 19 -8.90 -7.20 3.71
CA TYR A 19 -8.04 -7.89 4.68
C TYR A 19 -7.70 -6.99 5.87
N ASN A 20 -7.36 -7.59 7.00
CA ASN A 20 -6.99 -6.84 8.21
C ASN A 20 -5.58 -6.24 8.07
N TYR A 21 -5.50 -4.95 7.73
CA TYR A 21 -4.24 -4.23 7.53
C TYR A 21 -3.31 -4.31 8.75
N LYS A 22 -3.84 -4.04 9.94
CA LYS A 22 -3.06 -4.04 11.20
C LYS A 22 -2.45 -5.41 11.49
N LYS A 23 -3.20 -6.49 11.22
CA LYS A 23 -2.69 -7.85 11.38
C LYS A 23 -1.50 -8.10 10.44
N VAL A 24 -1.64 -7.72 9.16
CA VAL A 24 -0.57 -7.87 8.17
C VAL A 24 0.66 -7.05 8.54
N MET A 25 0.48 -5.79 8.96
CA MET A 25 1.60 -4.95 9.38
C MET A 25 2.33 -5.49 10.61
N ASN A 26 1.59 -6.06 11.58
CA ASN A 26 2.19 -6.72 12.73
C ASN A 26 2.98 -7.98 12.32
N GLU A 27 2.44 -8.79 11.40
CA GLU A 27 3.12 -9.97 10.86
C GLU A 27 4.36 -9.60 10.03
N LEU A 28 4.34 -8.49 9.30
CA LEU A 28 5.52 -7.97 8.62
C LEU A 28 6.54 -7.50 9.66
N HIS A 29 6.12 -6.69 10.64
CA HIS A 29 7.03 -6.15 11.64
C HIS A 29 7.76 -7.27 12.41
N SER A 30 7.07 -8.38 12.75
CA SER A 30 7.68 -9.52 13.44
C SER A 30 8.69 -10.31 12.59
N LYS A 31 8.70 -10.15 11.28
CA LYS A 31 9.63 -10.80 10.34
C LYS A 31 10.86 -9.95 10.02
N LYS A 32 10.95 -8.71 10.52
CA LYS A 32 12.13 -7.87 10.32
C LYS A 32 13.34 -8.52 10.98
N VAL A 33 14.45 -8.52 10.27
CA VAL A 33 15.75 -8.95 10.79
C VAL A 33 16.60 -7.76 11.27
N ARG A 34 16.30 -6.55 10.79
CA ARG A 34 16.86 -5.29 11.31
C ARG A 34 15.85 -4.56 12.15
N THR A 35 16.23 -4.16 13.36
CA THR A 35 15.37 -3.43 14.29
C THR A 35 16.17 -2.34 15.03
N GLY A 36 15.49 -1.35 15.61
CA GLY A 36 16.14 -0.31 16.40
C GLY A 36 17.02 0.60 15.55
N SER A 37 18.30 0.76 15.92
CA SER A 37 19.21 1.68 15.21
C SER A 37 19.60 1.21 13.80
N GLU A 38 19.34 -0.05 13.45
CA GLU A 38 19.66 -0.62 12.14
C GLU A 38 18.47 -0.64 11.17
N GLU A 39 17.29 -0.25 11.64
CA GLU A 39 16.06 -0.20 10.84
C GLU A 39 16.12 0.94 9.83
N THR A 40 15.79 0.63 8.58
CA THR A 40 15.84 1.57 7.45
C THR A 40 14.46 1.93 6.92
N PHE A 41 13.41 1.23 7.35
CA PHE A 41 12.06 1.32 6.82
C PHE A 41 11.98 1.00 5.32
N THR A 42 12.83 0.08 4.86
CA THR A 42 12.90 -0.38 3.46
C THR A 42 12.87 -1.91 3.39
N PRO A 43 12.73 -2.53 2.21
CA PRO A 43 12.78 -3.99 2.09
C PRO A 43 14.05 -4.64 2.64
N ILE A 44 15.14 -3.87 2.78
CA ILE A 44 16.40 -4.33 3.38
C ILE A 44 16.22 -4.79 4.82
N ASP A 45 15.21 -4.29 5.55
CA ASP A 45 14.93 -4.69 6.93
C ASP A 45 14.50 -6.16 7.06
N TYR A 46 14.13 -6.82 5.95
CA TYR A 46 13.73 -8.23 5.88
C TYR A 46 14.86 -9.16 5.41
N ILE A 47 16.03 -8.62 5.07
CA ILE A 47 17.12 -9.36 4.45
C ILE A 47 18.34 -9.37 5.38
N SER A 48 18.83 -10.55 5.72
CA SER A 48 20.06 -10.70 6.52
C SER A 48 21.26 -10.06 5.81
N ASP A 49 22.28 -9.63 6.58
CA ASP A 49 23.49 -9.04 6.01
C ASP A 49 24.17 -9.94 4.96
N ASP A 50 24.22 -11.25 5.23
CA ASP A 50 24.86 -12.21 4.34
C ASP A 50 24.07 -12.37 3.03
N ASN A 51 22.74 -12.47 3.11
CA ASN A 51 21.89 -12.50 1.92
C ASN A 51 22.00 -11.18 1.15
N LEU A 52 22.01 -10.04 1.83
CA LEU A 52 22.11 -8.73 1.19
C LEU A 52 23.44 -8.57 0.43
N LYS A 53 24.56 -9.05 0.99
CA LYS A 53 25.86 -9.07 0.32
C LYS A 53 25.83 -9.97 -0.93
N GLU A 54 25.19 -11.13 -0.83
CA GLU A 54 25.03 -12.04 -1.98
C GLU A 54 24.21 -11.39 -3.10
N LEU A 55 23.06 -10.80 -2.77
CA LEU A 55 22.20 -10.10 -3.72
C LEU A 55 22.92 -8.94 -4.42
N ARG A 56 23.67 -8.14 -3.66
CA ARG A 56 24.51 -7.06 -4.21
C ARG A 56 25.60 -7.60 -5.13
N THR A 57 26.22 -8.72 -4.79
CA THR A 57 27.23 -9.38 -5.65
C THR A 57 26.63 -9.88 -6.96
N LYS A 58 25.35 -10.29 -6.94
CA LYS A 58 24.56 -10.64 -8.14
C LYS A 58 24.04 -9.43 -8.91
N GLY A 59 24.34 -8.20 -8.47
CA GLY A 59 23.86 -6.96 -9.12
C GLY A 59 22.39 -6.65 -8.87
N ILE A 60 21.74 -7.32 -7.90
CA ILE A 60 20.35 -7.06 -7.55
C ILE A 60 20.28 -5.78 -6.71
N THR A 61 19.51 -4.80 -7.21
CA THR A 61 19.30 -3.51 -6.55
C THR A 61 17.84 -3.28 -6.16
N ASN A 62 16.90 -4.02 -6.75
CA ASN A 62 15.48 -4.00 -6.35
C ASN A 62 15.23 -5.07 -5.28
N PHE A 63 14.89 -4.63 -4.07
CA PHE A 63 14.63 -5.50 -2.93
C PHE A 63 13.15 -5.65 -2.58
N GLU A 64 12.24 -4.98 -3.28
CA GLU A 64 10.78 -5.10 -3.06
C GLU A 64 10.28 -6.55 -3.03
N PRO A 65 10.75 -7.47 -3.91
CA PRO A 65 10.31 -8.87 -3.89
C PRO A 65 10.67 -9.65 -2.63
N TYR A 66 11.52 -9.10 -1.76
CA TYR A 66 11.96 -9.75 -0.52
C TYR A 66 11.11 -9.35 0.69
N ILE A 67 10.14 -8.44 0.54
CA ILE A 67 9.14 -8.19 1.59
C ILE A 67 8.30 -9.47 1.72
N PRO A 68 8.21 -10.09 2.92
CA PRO A 68 7.58 -11.39 3.12
C PRO A 68 6.04 -11.28 3.22
N LEU A 69 5.43 -10.62 2.24
CA LEU A 69 4.00 -10.49 2.06
C LEU A 69 3.40 -11.82 1.57
N PRO A 70 2.23 -12.23 2.09
CA PRO A 70 1.47 -13.32 1.48
C PRO A 70 1.11 -13.00 0.02
N SER A 71 1.23 -13.98 -0.87
CA SER A 71 1.06 -13.78 -2.32
C SER A 71 -0.29 -13.18 -2.74
N GLU A 72 -1.36 -13.45 -1.99
CA GLU A 72 -2.68 -12.88 -2.25
C GLU A 72 -2.71 -11.37 -1.97
N ILE A 73 -2.04 -10.94 -0.89
CA ILE A 73 -1.93 -9.52 -0.52
C ILE A 73 -1.00 -8.80 -1.50
N GLU A 74 0.12 -9.42 -1.90
CA GLU A 74 1.01 -8.85 -2.91
C GLU A 74 0.26 -8.60 -4.24
N LYS A 75 -0.50 -9.59 -4.72
CA LYS A 75 -1.34 -9.44 -5.92
C LYS A 75 -2.37 -8.33 -5.77
N HIS A 76 -3.01 -8.25 -4.60
CA HIS A 76 -3.98 -7.21 -4.32
C HIS A 76 -3.34 -5.82 -4.32
N ASN A 77 -2.22 -5.63 -3.62
CA ASN A 77 -1.50 -4.35 -3.56
C ASN A 77 -1.05 -3.89 -4.95
N ASN A 78 -0.52 -4.81 -5.76
CA ASN A 78 -0.12 -4.51 -7.14
C ASN A 78 -1.32 -4.10 -8.01
N PHE A 79 -2.48 -4.75 -7.81
CA PHE A 79 -3.72 -4.39 -8.49
C PHE A 79 -4.20 -2.99 -8.07
N VAL A 80 -4.27 -2.73 -6.75
CA VAL A 80 -4.69 -1.45 -6.18
C VAL A 80 -3.83 -0.30 -6.68
N GLN A 81 -2.49 -0.46 -6.66
CA GLN A 81 -1.57 0.56 -7.15
C GLN A 81 -1.84 0.88 -8.62
N LYS A 82 -1.91 -0.16 -9.46
CA LYS A 82 -2.16 0.01 -10.89
C LYS A 82 -3.50 0.75 -11.13
N ILE A 83 -4.56 0.34 -10.44
CA ILE A 83 -5.88 0.95 -10.60
C ILE A 83 -5.88 2.40 -10.09
N HIS A 84 -5.16 2.70 -9.03
CA HIS A 84 -5.02 4.07 -8.55
C HIS A 84 -4.31 4.96 -9.56
N ASP A 85 -3.19 4.51 -10.14
CA ASP A 85 -2.47 5.24 -11.17
C ASP A 85 -3.37 5.54 -12.39
N GLU A 86 -4.16 4.56 -12.83
CA GLU A 86 -5.12 4.75 -13.94
C GLU A 86 -6.24 5.74 -13.57
N LEU A 87 -6.79 5.64 -12.35
CA LEU A 87 -7.90 6.47 -11.91
C LEU A 87 -7.49 7.92 -11.60
N ILE A 88 -6.28 8.16 -11.08
CA ILE A 88 -5.80 9.52 -10.80
C ILE A 88 -5.51 10.29 -12.09
N GLU A 89 -5.05 9.60 -13.14
CA GLU A 89 -4.93 10.18 -14.48
C GLU A 89 -6.30 10.52 -15.09
N LYS A 90 -7.28 9.63 -14.93
CA LYS A 90 -8.63 9.80 -15.46
C LYS A 90 -9.46 10.85 -14.71
N TYR A 91 -9.31 10.91 -13.39
CA TYR A 91 -10.04 11.79 -12.49
C TYR A 91 -9.07 12.69 -11.68
N PRO A 92 -8.32 13.58 -12.33
CA PRO A 92 -7.24 14.35 -11.71
C PRO A 92 -7.71 15.38 -10.66
N ASN A 93 -9.02 15.59 -10.53
CA ASN A 93 -9.63 16.48 -9.54
C ASN A 93 -10.41 15.73 -8.46
N ASP A 94 -10.36 14.40 -8.44
CA ASP A 94 -11.03 13.61 -7.40
C ASP A 94 -10.24 13.72 -6.08
N GLU A 95 -10.81 14.45 -5.13
CA GLU A 95 -10.20 14.68 -3.82
C GLU A 95 -10.08 13.41 -2.97
N PHE A 96 -10.92 12.39 -3.21
CA PHE A 96 -10.79 11.12 -2.52
C PHE A 96 -9.57 10.35 -3.04
N LEU A 97 -9.41 10.21 -4.38
CA LEU A 97 -8.25 9.53 -4.96
C LEU A 97 -6.92 10.17 -4.53
N LYS A 98 -6.85 11.50 -4.53
CA LYS A 98 -5.69 12.25 -4.02
C LYS A 98 -5.44 12.05 -2.54
N SER A 99 -6.50 11.82 -1.76
CA SER A 99 -6.34 11.60 -0.33
C SER A 99 -5.69 10.25 -0.02
N LEU A 100 -5.80 9.26 -0.91
CA LEU A 100 -5.25 7.93 -0.70
C LEU A 100 -3.71 7.90 -0.68
N ASP A 101 -3.05 8.86 -1.32
CA ASP A 101 -1.59 9.02 -1.31
C ASP A 101 -1.02 9.47 0.04
N LYS A 102 -1.89 9.85 0.98
CA LYS A 102 -1.46 10.33 2.30
C LYS A 102 -1.16 9.15 3.22
N GLU A 103 -0.12 9.30 4.04
CA GLU A 103 0.33 8.28 4.98
C GLU A 103 -0.79 7.80 5.92
N GLU A 104 -1.65 8.72 6.39
CA GLU A 104 -2.79 8.38 7.24
C GLU A 104 -3.83 7.47 6.58
N ASN A 105 -3.84 7.38 5.24
CA ASN A 105 -4.82 6.64 4.46
C ASN A 105 -4.26 5.37 3.83
N LEU A 106 -3.01 4.98 4.12
CA LEU A 106 -2.41 3.74 3.58
C LEU A 106 -3.22 2.49 3.93
N GLU A 107 -3.85 2.46 5.10
CA GLU A 107 -4.77 1.37 5.47
C GLU A 107 -5.96 1.29 4.52
N ILE A 108 -6.55 2.44 4.15
CA ILE A 108 -7.67 2.51 3.21
C ILE A 108 -7.18 2.11 1.82
N PHE A 109 -6.08 2.70 1.38
CA PHE A 109 -5.50 2.46 0.07
C PHE A 109 -5.28 0.98 -0.18
N TYR A 110 -4.54 0.30 0.70
CA TYR A 110 -4.15 -1.08 0.46
C TYR A 110 -5.19 -2.12 0.87
N SER A 111 -6.05 -1.85 1.86
CA SER A 111 -6.88 -2.91 2.45
C SER A 111 -8.38 -2.82 2.18
N TYR A 112 -8.85 -1.83 1.44
CA TYR A 112 -10.28 -1.64 1.14
C TYR A 112 -10.57 -1.72 -0.36
N ASP A 113 -11.80 -2.11 -0.73
CA ASP A 113 -12.27 -2.21 -2.11
C ASP A 113 -12.73 -0.86 -2.72
N TRP A 114 -12.07 0.25 -2.37
CA TRP A 114 -12.46 1.61 -2.78
C TRP A 114 -12.57 1.81 -4.30
N TYR A 115 -11.82 1.04 -5.08
CA TYR A 115 -11.83 1.06 -6.54
C TYR A 115 -13.17 0.61 -7.14
N GLU A 116 -13.96 -0.19 -6.42
CA GLU A 116 -15.27 -0.69 -6.86
C GLU A 116 -16.24 0.45 -7.19
N LYS A 117 -16.14 1.57 -6.48
CA LYS A 117 -16.92 2.79 -6.75
C LYS A 117 -16.72 3.30 -8.18
N TYR A 118 -15.49 3.22 -8.69
CA TYR A 118 -15.12 3.71 -10.01
C TYR A 118 -15.43 2.69 -11.10
N ILE A 119 -15.13 1.41 -10.86
CA ILE A 119 -15.46 0.32 -11.79
C ILE A 119 -16.97 0.23 -12.00
N LYS A 120 -17.79 0.34 -10.95
CA LYS A 120 -19.26 0.36 -11.09
C LYS A 120 -19.71 1.53 -11.94
N LYS A 121 -19.15 2.73 -11.73
CA LYS A 121 -19.51 3.92 -12.52
C LYS A 121 -19.30 3.71 -14.02
N GLU A 122 -18.22 3.05 -14.41
CA GLU A 122 -17.93 2.73 -15.82
C GLU A 122 -18.92 1.74 -16.45
N ASN A 123 -19.58 0.89 -15.66
CA ASN A 123 -20.57 -0.07 -16.17
C ASN A 123 -21.97 0.53 -16.35
N TYR A 124 -22.19 1.77 -15.91
CA TYR A 124 -23.46 2.50 -16.02
C TYR A 124 -23.40 3.72 -16.95
N GLU A 125 -22.23 4.01 -17.55
CA GLU A 125 -22.01 5.06 -18.57
C GLU A 125 -21.89 4.44 -19.97
#